data_AF-Q400L0-F1
#
_entry.id   AF-Q400L0-F1
#
_cell.length_a   1.000
_cell.length_b   1.000
_cell.length_c   1.000
_cell.angle_alpha   90.00
_cell.angle_beta   90.00
_cell.angle_gamma   90.00
#
_symmetry.space_group_name_H-M   'P 1'
#
loop_
_entity.id
_entity.type
_entity.pdbx_description
1 polymer ?
#
loop_
_entity_poly.entity_id
_entity_poly.type
_entity_poly.pdbx_seq_one_letter_code
_entity_poly.pdbx_strand_id
1 'polypeptide(L)'
;IYSDNSVCTSTSATPEYCTNDGFTTSDAWGYRARAIWEFSNVIQGLELKPNLAWSHDVDGYGPEPGFNEGSKAASVGLDATYLNTYNASLSYTNFFGGDYNVNVDRDFVALSVGVSF
;
A
#
# COMPACT_ATOMS: atom_id res chain seq x y z
N ILE A 1 -25.16 4.19 -15.76
CA ILE A 1 -24.53 3.90 -17.07
C ILE A 1 -23.11 3.49 -16.73
N TYR A 2 -22.82 2.19 -16.70
CA TYR A 2 -21.45 1.73 -16.53
C TYR A 2 -20.75 1.91 -17.88
N SER A 3 -19.53 2.44 -17.86
CA SER A 3 -18.70 2.57 -19.04
C SER A 3 -18.45 1.18 -19.62
N ASP A 4 -18.86 0.95 -20.87
CA ASP A 4 -18.46 -0.21 -21.64
C ASP A 4 -17.49 0.21 -22.75
N ASN A 5 -16.64 -0.72 -23.17
CA ASN A 5 -15.67 -0.48 -24.23
C ASN A 5 -16.13 -1.00 -25.60
N SER A 6 -17.45 -1.09 -25.83
CA SER A 6 -18.03 -1.70 -27.04
C SER A 6 -17.60 -0.99 -28.34
N VAL A 7 -17.47 0.34 -28.28
CA VAL A 7 -16.98 1.15 -29.41
C VAL A 7 -15.51 0.83 -29.74
N CYS A 8 -14.65 0.67 -28.73
CA CYS A 8 -13.26 0.26 -28.95
C CYS A 8 -13.20 -1.14 -29.57
N THR A 9 -13.94 -2.11 -29.02
CA THR A 9 -13.92 -3.49 -29.53
C THR A 9 -14.38 -3.61 -30.99
N SER A 10 -15.24 -2.71 -31.45
CA SER A 10 -15.80 -2.75 -32.81
C SER A 10 -14.99 -1.99 -33.85
N THR A 11 -14.05 -1.13 -33.44
CA THR A 11 -13.34 -0.21 -34.34
C THR A 11 -11.82 -0.24 -34.21
N SER A 12 -11.29 -0.80 -33.13
CA SER A 12 -9.84 -0.87 -32.87
C SER A 12 -9.15 -1.90 -33.76
N ALA A 13 -7.94 -1.57 -34.22
CA ALA A 13 -7.04 -2.52 -34.87
C ALA A 13 -6.41 -3.52 -33.88
N THR A 14 -6.49 -3.23 -32.58
CA THR A 14 -6.00 -4.07 -31.48
C THR A 14 -7.11 -4.23 -30.41
N PRO A 15 -8.22 -4.92 -30.73
CA PRO A 15 -9.37 -5.07 -29.85
C PRO A 15 -9.04 -5.81 -28.54
N GLU A 16 -7.93 -6.54 -28.48
CA GLU A 16 -7.44 -7.24 -27.29
C GLU A 16 -7.06 -6.32 -26.12
N TYR A 17 -6.79 -5.03 -26.37
CA TYR A 17 -6.55 -4.04 -25.32
C TYR A 17 -7.79 -3.21 -24.95
N CYS A 18 -8.94 -3.51 -25.58
CA CYS A 18 -10.20 -2.86 -25.25
C CYS A 18 -10.83 -3.53 -24.03
N THR A 19 -10.28 -3.28 -22.83
CA THR A 19 -10.81 -3.78 -21.56
C THR A 19 -11.71 -2.75 -20.87
N ASN A 20 -12.56 -3.21 -19.95
CA ASN A 20 -13.31 -2.37 -19.01
C ASN A 20 -12.53 -2.15 -17.69
N ASP A 21 -11.36 -2.76 -17.55
CA ASP A 21 -10.52 -2.62 -16.37
C ASP A 21 -9.95 -1.19 -16.28
N GLY A 22 -9.77 -0.71 -15.06
CA GLY A 22 -9.37 0.67 -14.74
C GLY A 22 -10.54 1.66 -14.63
N PHE A 23 -11.76 1.29 -15.06
CA PHE A 23 -12.97 2.08 -14.82
C PHE A 23 -13.65 1.68 -13.50
N THR A 24 -14.34 2.64 -12.87
CA THR A 24 -15.06 2.40 -11.62
C THR A 24 -16.09 1.27 -11.75
N THR A 25 -16.02 0.30 -10.84
CA THR A 25 -16.92 -0.85 -10.78
C THR A 25 -18.08 -0.63 -9.79
N SER A 26 -19.14 -1.46 -9.87
CA SER A 26 -20.25 -1.39 -8.92
C SER A 26 -19.84 -1.75 -7.50
N ASP A 27 -18.91 -2.70 -7.40
CA ASP A 27 -18.38 -3.26 -6.18
C ASP A 27 -16.86 -3.34 -6.31
N ALA A 28 -16.15 -3.08 -5.21
CA ALA A 28 -14.71 -3.22 -5.13
C ALA A 28 -14.31 -3.60 -3.71
N TRP A 29 -13.31 -4.47 -3.56
CA TRP A 29 -12.89 -4.97 -2.25
C TRP A 29 -11.41 -5.33 -2.18
N GLY A 30 -10.91 -5.41 -0.96
CA GLY A 30 -9.54 -5.77 -0.66
C GLY A 30 -9.35 -5.97 0.84
N TYR A 31 -8.12 -6.31 1.24
CA TYR A 31 -7.77 -6.53 2.63
C TYR A 31 -6.47 -5.82 2.99
N ARG A 32 -6.38 -5.42 4.26
CA ARG A 32 -5.20 -4.77 4.84
C ARG A 32 -4.89 -5.45 6.18
N ALA A 33 -3.63 -5.74 6.41
CA ALA A 33 -3.15 -6.38 7.63
C ALA A 33 -1.94 -5.63 8.17
N ARG A 34 -1.82 -5.56 9.50
CA ARG A 34 -0.66 -4.98 10.18
C ARG A 34 -0.28 -5.83 11.38
N ALA A 35 1.01 -6.09 11.52
CA ALA A 35 1.60 -6.78 12.65
C ALA A 35 2.67 -5.88 13.29
N ILE A 36 2.69 -5.83 14.61
CA ILE A 36 3.68 -5.10 15.39
C ILE A 36 4.08 -6.00 16.55
N TRP A 37 5.38 -6.19 16.73
CA TRP A 37 5.92 -6.91 17.87
C TRP A 37 6.56 -5.90 18.82
N GLU A 38 6.29 -6.03 20.11
CA GLU A 38 6.84 -5.13 21.12
C GLU A 38 7.90 -5.86 21.93
N PHE A 39 9.14 -5.38 21.86
CA PHE A 39 10.25 -5.87 22.66
C PHE A 39 10.69 -4.77 23.63
N SER A 40 10.25 -4.89 24.88
CA SER A 40 10.64 -3.97 25.94
C SER A 40 11.97 -4.40 26.59
N ASN A 41 12.78 -3.43 27.00
CA ASN A 41 14.04 -3.66 27.72
C ASN A 41 15.04 -4.57 26.99
N VAL A 42 15.15 -4.43 25.66
CA VAL A 42 16.16 -5.16 24.85
C VAL A 42 17.57 -4.84 25.37
N ILE A 43 17.78 -3.57 25.71
CA ILE A 43 18.80 -3.07 26.62
C ILE A 43 18.13 -2.07 27.56
N GLN A 44 18.79 -1.71 28.67
CA GLN A 44 18.18 -0.86 29.70
C GLN A 44 17.63 0.44 29.10
N GLY A 45 16.31 0.63 29.20
CA GLY A 45 15.63 1.83 28.69
C GLY A 45 15.35 1.85 27.19
N LEU A 46 15.70 0.81 26.42
CA LEU A 46 15.39 0.70 24.99
C LEU A 46 14.20 -0.22 24.74
N GLU A 47 13.20 0.31 24.05
CA GLU A 47 12.07 -0.42 23.48
C GLU A 47 12.20 -0.46 21.95
N LEU A 48 11.99 -1.64 21.35
CA LEU A 48 12.00 -1.84 19.91
C LEU A 48 10.65 -2.38 19.44
N LYS A 49 10.14 -1.85 18.34
CA LYS A 49 8.91 -2.31 17.68
C LYS A 49 9.15 -2.62 16.20
N PRO A 50 9.62 -3.83 15.85
CA PRO A 50 9.55 -4.31 14.47
C PRO A 50 8.08 -4.33 14.02
N ASN A 51 7.82 -3.85 12.81
CA ASN A 51 6.48 -3.78 12.27
C ASN A 51 6.42 -4.19 10.79
N LEU A 52 5.28 -4.75 10.40
CA LEU A 52 4.97 -5.15 9.04
C LEU A 52 3.54 -4.71 8.70
N ALA A 53 3.35 -4.16 7.50
CA ALA A 53 2.05 -3.85 6.93
C ALA A 53 1.91 -4.47 5.54
N TRP A 54 0.71 -4.93 5.22
CA TRP A 54 0.34 -5.50 3.94
C TRP A 54 -1.01 -4.93 3.48
N SER A 55 -1.12 -4.61 2.20
CA SER A 55 -2.40 -4.31 1.56
C SER A 55 -2.50 -5.02 0.21
N HIS A 56 -3.71 -5.44 -0.12
CA HIS A 56 -4.05 -5.96 -1.44
C HIS A 56 -5.49 -5.58 -1.78
N ASP A 57 -5.63 -4.83 -2.86
CA ASP A 57 -6.89 -4.49 -3.49
C ASP A 57 -7.20 -5.63 -4.46
N VAL A 58 -8.17 -6.47 -4.11
CA VAL A 58 -8.32 -7.79 -4.76
C VAL A 58 -9.09 -7.70 -6.07
N ASP A 59 -10.19 -6.95 -6.08
CA ASP A 59 -11.10 -6.87 -7.22
C ASP A 59 -11.83 -5.52 -7.21
N GLY A 60 -12.01 -4.96 -8.41
CA GLY A 60 -12.74 -3.73 -8.66
C GLY A 60 -11.93 -2.44 -8.49
N TYR A 61 -12.48 -1.37 -9.03
CA TYR A 61 -11.90 -0.03 -9.01
C TYR A 61 -12.86 0.94 -8.31
N GLY A 62 -12.42 1.49 -7.18
CA GLY A 62 -13.16 2.54 -6.47
C GLY A 62 -12.74 3.94 -6.92
N PRO A 63 -13.61 4.96 -6.77
CA PRO A 63 -13.21 6.35 -6.99
C PRO A 63 -12.10 6.76 -6.00
N GLU A 64 -11.10 7.49 -6.48
CA GLU A 64 -9.92 7.93 -5.71
C GLU A 64 -10.32 8.65 -4.40
N PRO A 65 -9.78 8.27 -3.22
CA PRO A 65 -8.79 7.22 -2.96
C PRO A 65 -9.45 5.85 -2.66
N GLY A 66 -9.81 5.12 -3.72
CA GLY A 66 -10.54 3.85 -3.66
C GLY A 66 -9.62 2.63 -3.79
N PHE A 67 -10.22 1.46 -4.03
CA PHE A 67 -9.49 0.25 -4.43
C PHE A 67 -8.97 0.39 -5.87
N ASN A 68 -7.79 -0.14 -6.15
CA ASN A 68 -7.28 -0.29 -7.51
C ASN A 68 -6.91 -1.76 -7.71
N GLU A 69 -7.74 -2.49 -8.45
CA GLU A 69 -7.63 -3.94 -8.62
C GLU A 69 -6.19 -4.43 -8.86
N GLY A 70 -5.79 -5.44 -8.11
CA GLY A 70 -4.48 -6.07 -8.15
C GLY A 70 -3.37 -5.27 -7.44
N SER A 71 -3.63 -4.01 -7.04
CA SER A 71 -2.66 -3.18 -6.35
C SER A 71 -2.29 -3.76 -5.00
N LYS A 72 -0.99 -3.89 -4.75
CA LYS A 72 -0.44 -4.40 -3.50
C LYS A 72 0.59 -3.43 -2.94
N ALA A 73 0.70 -3.42 -1.62
CA ALA A 73 1.79 -2.77 -0.94
C ALA A 73 2.24 -3.62 0.24
N ALA A 74 3.56 -3.66 0.46
CA ALA A 74 4.18 -4.24 1.63
C ALA A 74 5.10 -3.21 2.27
N SER A 75 5.03 -3.09 3.59
CA SER A 75 5.90 -2.20 4.36
C SER A 75 6.50 -2.96 5.51
N VAL A 76 7.80 -2.75 5.75
CA VAL A 76 8.53 -3.28 6.89
C VAL A 76 9.24 -2.14 7.59
N GLY A 77 9.27 -2.19 8.92
CA GLY A 77 9.87 -1.12 9.70
C GLY A 77 10.34 -1.55 11.08
N LEU A 78 11.06 -0.63 11.71
CA LEU A 78 11.51 -0.72 13.08
C LEU A 78 11.34 0.65 13.74
N ASP A 79 10.55 0.68 14.80
CA ASP A 79 10.49 1.83 15.70
C ASP A 79 11.35 1.56 16.94
N ALA A 80 12.00 2.59 17.46
CA ALA A 80 12.82 2.54 18.65
C ALA A 80 12.50 3.71 19.57
N THR A 81 12.33 3.43 20.85
CA THR A 81 12.16 4.44 21.90
C THR A 81 13.20 4.21 22.98
N TYR A 82 14.00 5.24 23.28
CA TYR A 82 15.00 5.22 24.34
C TYR A 82 14.61 6.18 25.46
N LEU A 83 14.50 5.64 26.67
CA LEU A 83 14.16 6.32 27.92
C LEU A 83 12.84 7.12 27.86
N ASN A 84 11.93 6.78 26.96
CA ASN A 84 10.71 7.56 26.66
C ASN A 84 10.97 9.01 26.22
N THR A 85 12.22 9.35 25.90
CA THR A 85 12.67 10.69 25.52
C THR A 85 13.03 10.74 24.05
N TYR A 86 13.78 9.75 23.56
CA TYR A 86 14.27 9.72 22.18
C TYR A 86 13.50 8.68 21.38
N ASN A 87 12.93 9.09 20.26
CA ASN A 87 12.20 8.22 19.36
C ASN A 87 12.90 8.20 18.00
N ALA A 88 12.98 7.04 17.38
CA ALA A 88 13.45 6.88 16.01
C ALA A 88 12.56 5.88 15.29
N SER A 89 12.28 6.10 14.01
CA SER A 89 11.59 5.14 13.16
C SER A 89 12.26 5.04 11.80
N LEU A 90 12.38 3.80 11.31
CA LEU A 90 12.86 3.50 9.97
C LEU A 90 11.89 2.52 9.31
N SER A 91 11.49 2.80 8.08
CA SER A 91 10.62 1.90 7.31
C SER A 91 10.95 1.93 5.83
N TYR A 92 10.63 0.85 5.14
CA TYR A 92 10.67 0.73 3.70
C TYR A 92 9.33 0.21 3.20
N THR A 93 8.78 0.86 2.18
CA THR A 93 7.53 0.46 1.52
C THR A 93 7.79 0.15 0.07
N ASN A 94 7.29 -1.01 -0.38
CA ASN A 94 7.29 -1.43 -1.77
C ASN A 94 5.85 -1.56 -2.27
N PHE A 95 5.58 -1.00 -3.44
CA PHE A 95 4.30 -1.09 -4.14
C PHE A 95 4.47 -1.96 -5.37
N PHE A 96 3.50 -2.81 -5.67
CA PHE A 96 3.58 -3.74 -6.79
C PHE A 96 2.21 -4.27 -7.18
N GLY A 97 2.11 -4.84 -8.38
CA GLY A 97 0.86 -5.39 -8.89
C GLY A 97 -0.18 -4.32 -9.24
N GLY A 98 -1.23 -4.75 -9.93
CA GLY A 98 -2.26 -3.88 -10.50
C GLY A 98 -1.81 -3.28 -11.82
N ASP A 99 -2.56 -3.54 -12.89
CA ASP A 99 -2.20 -3.09 -14.24
C ASP A 99 -2.36 -1.56 -14.39
N TYR A 100 -3.24 -0.97 -13.57
CA TYR A 100 -3.51 0.47 -13.54
C TYR A 100 -2.97 1.14 -12.27
N ASN A 101 -2.03 0.49 -11.58
CA ASN A 101 -1.42 1.02 -10.37
C ASN A 101 -0.26 1.97 -10.71
N VAL A 102 -0.46 3.26 -10.47
CA VAL A 102 0.55 4.31 -10.71
C VAL A 102 1.62 4.43 -9.61
N ASN A 103 1.55 3.58 -8.59
CA ASN A 103 2.51 3.58 -7.47
C ASN A 103 3.58 2.49 -7.57
N VAL A 104 3.52 1.57 -8.53
CA VAL A 104 4.41 0.39 -8.63
C VAL A 104 5.91 0.78 -8.65
N ASP A 105 6.25 1.97 -9.12
CA ASP A 105 7.62 2.51 -9.18
C ASP A 105 7.91 3.58 -8.09
N ARG A 106 7.01 3.74 -7.12
CA ARG A 106 7.05 4.76 -6.06
C ARG A 106 7.44 4.22 -4.70
N ASP A 107 8.31 3.21 -4.68
CA ASP A 107 8.96 2.71 -3.47
C ASP A 107 9.64 3.84 -2.69
N PHE A 108 9.67 3.74 -1.37
CA PHE A 108 10.41 4.71 -0.57
C PHE A 108 10.90 4.16 0.76
N VAL A 109 11.95 4.79 1.28
CA VAL A 109 12.42 4.65 2.66
C VAL A 109 12.00 5.90 3.44
N ALA A 110 11.47 5.72 4.64
CA ALA A 110 11.15 6.81 5.56
C ALA A 110 11.94 6.67 6.85
N LEU A 111 12.54 7.78 7.29
CA LEU A 111 13.30 7.90 8.53
C LEU A 111 12.76 9.08 9.35
N SER A 112 12.52 8.88 10.63
CA SER A 112 12.14 9.94 11.57
C SER A 112 12.92 9.84 12.87
N VAL A 113 13.17 10.99 13.50
CA VAL A 113 13.75 11.10 14.84
C VAL A 113 13.01 12.17 15.63
N GLY A 114 12.82 11.95 16.93
CA GLY A 114 12.07 12.85 17.80
C GLY A 114 12.61 12.87 19.22
N VAL A 115 12.42 14.00 19.91
CA VAL A 115 12.77 14.21 21.32
C VAL A 115 11.56 14.74 22.07
N SER A 116 11.23 14.16 23.21
CA SER A 116 10.15 14.58 24.11
C SER A 116 10.72 15.16 25.40
N PHE A 117 10.21 16.31 25.86
CA PHE A 117 10.66 17.06 27.05
C PHE A 117 9.53 17.32 28.03
#